data_AF-A0A8T6RLH7-F1
#
_entry.id   AF-A0A8T6RLH7-F1
#
_cell.length_a   1.000
_cell.length_b   1.000
_cell.length_c   1.000
_cell.angle_alpha   90.00
_cell.angle_beta   90.00
_cell.angle_gamma   90.00
#
_symmetry.space_group_name_H-M   'P 1'
#
loop_
_entity.id
_entity.type
_entity.pdbx_description
1 polymer ?
#
loop_
_entity_poly.entity_id
_entity_poly.type
_entity_poly.pdbx_seq_one_letter_code
_entity_poly.pdbx_strand_id
1 'polypeptide(L)'
;TNAYIIYNTPELRSKAKNGVHELINYDGVIMTDSGAYQSWMYKKELEITNEEIIRFEEILQPDIATILDVFTDSNDRETVKKGVNMTLERARECLEIRDPKKDIIWAAPIQGGQFIDLVKYSAIELSKLDFKYHPIGTLAPALISYDYQRVAEQIIISRLYSNQSRPLHAFSIGHPMFFALAVALGADLFDSSAYALFAKDNRYITSSGTIRLENLMEFPCSCPICLDTTPDELRKMDPKIRIPLLAKHNLYVTFQELKTIRQAIHQGNLWELVQERCSSHPSLEGALTYILKKYRTDLIEFDPITKNSAFFYVNATSFLRPEIQRHLDFMEKRWELPKTVKNVIIFPDLETRPIDSWHYQEFMKIFKKNIGDKHQEFQIFILSPIFGLIPEELKEVYPLSQHEYSFSQEIPPDPIMNFVNQFIKRLNEQVQKYIFIDFEQIKKQDGEFFSLDKHFIRYVLTPLNKTRIHIVNFKDFKEYLLKPNEE
;
A
#
# COMPACT_ATOMS: atom_id res chain seq x y z
N THR A 1 18.94 20.39 -0.11
CA THR A 1 20.33 20.85 -0.39
C THR A 1 21.30 20.04 0.47
N ASN A 2 22.63 20.16 0.30
CA ASN A 2 23.59 19.39 1.09
C ASN A 2 24.59 20.32 1.78
N ALA A 3 24.60 20.32 3.12
CA ALA A 3 25.42 21.21 3.92
C ALA A 3 26.90 20.88 3.79
N TYR A 4 27.27 19.60 3.69
CA TYR A 4 28.68 19.20 3.49
C TYR A 4 29.27 19.74 2.18
N ILE A 5 28.51 19.73 1.08
CA ILE A 5 28.97 20.30 -0.20
C ILE A 5 29.17 21.81 -0.07
N ILE A 6 28.23 22.52 0.58
CA ILE A 6 28.34 23.96 0.81
C ILE A 6 29.57 24.25 1.69
N TYR A 7 29.76 23.49 2.76
CA TYR A 7 30.88 23.62 3.69
C TYR A 7 32.25 23.48 2.99
N ASN A 8 32.38 22.51 2.09
CA ASN A 8 33.62 22.23 1.39
C ASN A 8 33.84 23.10 0.14
N THR A 9 32.87 23.91 -0.25
CA THR A 9 33.00 24.82 -1.39
C THR A 9 33.23 26.24 -0.88
N PRO A 10 34.47 26.78 -0.93
CA PRO A 10 34.81 28.05 -0.26
C PRO A 10 33.91 29.22 -0.65
N GLU A 11 33.54 29.31 -1.94
CA GLU A 11 32.64 30.35 -2.42
C GLU A 11 31.24 30.22 -1.79
N LEU A 12 30.67 29.01 -1.75
CA LEU A 12 29.33 28.79 -1.18
C LEU A 12 29.36 28.98 0.34
N ARG A 13 30.37 28.45 1.04
CA ARG A 13 30.54 28.63 2.49
C ARG A 13 30.64 30.11 2.87
N SER A 14 31.29 30.93 2.05
CA SER A 14 31.40 32.36 2.32
C SER A 14 30.05 33.10 2.23
N LYS A 15 29.21 32.73 1.26
CA LYS A 15 27.86 33.29 1.02
C LYS A 15 26.82 32.74 2.00
N ALA A 16 27.00 31.52 2.47
CA ALA A 16 26.13 30.83 3.43
C ALA A 16 25.94 31.56 4.77
N LYS A 17 26.78 32.56 5.09
CA LYS A 17 26.66 33.38 6.31
C LYS A 17 25.34 34.15 6.42
N ASN A 18 24.69 34.42 5.28
CA ASN A 18 23.39 35.07 5.24
C ASN A 18 22.22 34.05 5.29
N GLY A 19 22.52 32.77 5.51
CA GLY A 19 21.54 31.70 5.52
C GLY A 19 21.32 31.04 4.15
N VAL A 20 20.71 29.86 4.17
CA VAL A 20 20.53 29.02 2.98
C VAL A 20 19.45 29.55 2.04
N HIS A 21 18.42 30.23 2.56
CA HIS A 21 17.36 30.85 1.75
C HIS A 21 17.92 31.90 0.79
N GLU A 22 18.77 32.81 1.27
CA GLU A 22 19.44 33.81 0.42
C GLU A 22 20.44 33.15 -0.55
N LEU A 23 21.17 32.13 -0.07
CA LEU A 23 22.17 31.43 -0.88
C LEU A 23 21.58 30.82 -2.16
N ILE A 24 20.37 30.24 -2.08
CA ILE A 24 19.71 29.59 -3.22
C ILE A 24 18.52 30.40 -3.79
N ASN A 25 18.23 31.56 -3.21
CA ASN A 25 17.11 32.43 -3.56
C ASN A 25 15.76 31.69 -3.59
N TYR A 26 15.37 31.11 -2.46
CA TYR A 26 14.13 30.34 -2.30
C TYR A 26 13.46 30.57 -0.94
N ASP A 27 12.21 31.03 -0.96
CA ASP A 27 11.44 31.41 0.23
C ASP A 27 10.60 30.26 0.82
N GLY A 28 10.56 29.09 0.17
CA GLY A 28 9.86 27.91 0.69
C GLY A 28 10.72 27.11 1.65
N VAL A 29 10.18 25.99 2.15
CA VAL A 29 10.86 25.11 3.10
C VAL A 29 12.14 24.51 2.51
N ILE A 30 13.27 24.66 3.21
CA ILE A 30 14.58 24.12 2.85
C ILE A 30 14.99 23.05 3.86
N MET A 31 15.25 21.85 3.34
CA MET A 31 15.94 20.79 4.07
C MET A 31 17.39 20.68 3.60
N THR A 32 18.31 20.50 4.55
CA THR A 32 19.71 20.18 4.32
C THR A 32 20.06 18.78 4.79
N ASP A 33 20.79 18.06 3.93
CA ASP A 33 21.44 16.79 4.23
C ASP A 33 22.87 17.03 4.73
N SER A 34 23.34 16.17 5.64
CA SER A 34 24.57 16.30 6.40
C SER A 34 25.83 15.86 5.65
N GLY A 35 25.69 15.15 4.53
CA GLY A 35 26.82 14.62 3.75
C GLY A 35 27.00 13.11 3.79
N ALA A 36 26.20 12.39 4.59
CA ALA A 36 26.34 10.95 4.79
C ALA A 36 26.26 10.15 3.48
N TYR A 37 25.38 10.55 2.55
CA TYR A 37 25.27 9.93 1.23
C TYR A 37 26.51 10.14 0.36
N GLN A 38 27.15 11.31 0.42
CA GLN A 38 28.36 11.63 -0.35
C GLN A 38 29.55 10.78 0.11
N SER A 39 29.63 10.49 1.42
CA SER A 39 30.63 9.57 1.97
C SER A 39 30.57 8.21 1.27
N TRP A 40 29.37 7.65 1.14
CA TRP A 40 29.13 6.38 0.47
C TRP A 40 29.38 6.47 -1.05
N MET A 41 28.82 7.47 -1.73
CA MET A 41 28.95 7.64 -3.18
C MET A 41 30.40 7.82 -3.63
N TYR A 42 31.19 8.61 -2.90
CA TYR A 42 32.58 8.91 -3.26
C TYR A 42 33.58 7.97 -2.59
N LYS A 43 33.12 7.04 -1.73
CA LYS A 43 33.96 6.17 -0.91
C LYS A 43 35.05 6.94 -0.16
N LYS A 44 34.70 8.12 0.35
CA LYS A 44 35.60 9.03 1.05
C LYS A 44 35.04 9.33 2.43
N GLU A 45 35.87 9.23 3.46
CA GLU A 45 35.47 9.67 4.80
C GLU A 45 35.19 11.17 4.81
N LEU A 46 34.18 11.57 5.59
CA LEU A 46 33.86 12.97 5.78
C LEU A 46 34.88 13.58 6.74
N GLU A 47 35.64 14.54 6.23
CA GLU A 47 36.57 15.36 7.00
C GLU A 47 35.80 16.46 7.77
N ILE A 48 34.79 16.07 8.56
CA ILE A 48 34.01 16.97 9.42
C ILE A 48 33.49 16.19 10.63
N THR A 49 33.49 16.83 11.81
CA THR A 49 32.91 16.25 13.02
C THR A 49 31.40 16.50 13.08
N ASN A 50 30.70 15.78 13.98
CA ASN A 50 29.27 16.00 14.20
C ASN A 50 29.00 17.41 14.76
N GLU A 51 29.80 17.87 15.72
CA GLU A 51 29.71 19.24 16.24
C GLU A 51 29.90 20.29 15.13
N GLU A 52 30.92 20.13 14.28
CA GLU A 52 31.19 21.08 13.20
C GLU A 52 30.03 21.19 12.21
N ILE A 53 29.42 20.07 11.81
CA ILE A 53 28.25 20.13 10.91
C ILE A 53 27.05 20.73 11.62
N ILE A 54 26.81 20.43 12.90
CA ILE A 54 25.67 21.00 13.65
C ILE A 54 25.81 22.53 13.71
N ARG A 55 26.99 23.03 14.06
CA ARG A 55 27.28 24.47 14.08
C ARG A 55 27.14 25.10 12.70
N PHE A 56 27.52 24.37 11.65
CA PHE A 56 27.37 24.87 10.29
C PHE A 56 25.90 24.93 9.84
N GLU A 57 25.08 23.93 10.18
CA GLU A 57 23.63 23.96 9.94
C GLU A 57 22.96 25.13 10.69
N GLU A 58 23.39 25.46 11.91
CA GLU A 58 22.90 26.64 12.66
C GLU A 58 23.29 27.99 12.02
N ILE A 59 24.37 28.01 11.23
CA ILE A 59 24.76 29.16 10.40
C ILE A 59 23.90 29.20 9.14
N LEU A 60 23.70 28.05 8.49
CA LEU A 60 22.84 27.92 7.31
C LEU A 60 21.38 28.25 7.60
N GLN A 61 20.89 27.96 8.81
CA GLN A 61 19.51 28.15 9.24
C GLN A 61 18.48 27.58 8.23
N PRO A 62 18.58 26.28 7.89
CA PRO A 62 17.51 25.61 7.15
C PRO A 62 16.28 25.44 8.04
N ASP A 63 15.10 25.24 7.45
CA ASP A 63 13.91 24.84 8.21
C ASP A 63 14.07 23.44 8.81
N ILE A 64 14.74 22.54 8.08
CA ILE A 64 15.01 21.16 8.51
C ILE A 64 16.49 20.83 8.29
N ALA A 65 17.19 20.45 9.36
CA ALA A 65 18.58 20.02 9.33
C ALA A 65 18.73 18.54 9.68
N THR A 66 19.65 17.84 9.02
CA THR A 66 19.93 16.42 9.30
C THR A 66 21.22 16.30 10.11
N ILE A 67 21.23 15.44 11.14
CA ILE A 67 22.46 15.12 11.87
C ILE A 67 23.47 14.37 10.97
N LEU A 68 24.73 14.28 11.40
CA LEU A 68 25.75 13.48 10.71
C LEU A 68 25.52 11.97 10.95
N ASP A 69 24.53 11.37 10.32
CA ASP A 69 24.28 9.94 10.43
C ASP A 69 25.35 9.09 9.73
N VAL A 70 25.37 7.79 10.04
CA VAL A 70 26.35 6.86 9.46
C VAL A 70 25.67 5.95 8.43
N PHE A 71 25.83 6.33 7.17
CA PHE A 71 25.40 5.50 6.04
C PHE A 71 26.22 4.21 6.00
N THR A 72 25.56 3.05 6.19
CA THR A 72 26.27 1.76 6.29
C THR A 72 25.71 0.72 5.33
N ASP A 73 26.33 0.60 4.17
CA ASP A 73 26.04 -0.41 3.14
C ASP A 73 26.99 -1.60 3.27
N SER A 74 26.66 -2.54 4.17
CA SER A 74 27.48 -3.71 4.48
C SER A 74 26.63 -4.96 4.72
N ASN A 75 27.19 -6.12 4.36
CA ASN A 75 26.66 -7.45 4.67
C ASN A 75 27.10 -7.96 6.04
N ASP A 76 27.96 -7.23 6.76
CA ASP A 76 28.34 -7.57 8.13
C ASP A 76 27.42 -6.87 9.13
N ARG A 77 26.65 -7.66 9.90
CA ARG A 77 25.68 -7.15 10.86
C ARG A 77 26.32 -6.32 11.96
N GLU A 78 27.51 -6.69 12.43
CA GLU A 78 28.18 -5.93 13.50
C GLU A 78 28.69 -4.56 13.01
N THR A 79 29.16 -4.48 11.76
CA THR A 79 29.48 -3.20 11.11
C THR A 79 28.24 -2.31 11.01
N VAL A 80 27.11 -2.84 10.55
CA VAL A 80 25.85 -2.07 10.47
C VAL A 80 25.38 -1.63 11.86
N LYS A 81 25.48 -2.50 12.87
CA LYS A 81 25.13 -2.17 14.25
C LYS A 81 26.00 -1.06 14.83
N LYS A 82 27.30 -1.04 14.53
CA LYS A 82 28.21 0.06 14.90
C LYS A 82 27.76 1.37 14.27
N GLY A 83 27.37 1.37 12.98
CA GLY A 83 26.83 2.55 12.30
C GLY A 83 25.54 3.07 12.93
N VAL A 84 24.61 2.17 13.29
CA VAL A 84 23.39 2.53 14.03
C VAL A 84 23.72 3.16 15.38
N ASN A 85 24.59 2.54 16.17
CA ASN A 85 24.97 3.06 17.50
C ASN A 85 25.64 4.43 17.42
N MET A 86 26.54 4.63 16.45
CA MET A 86 27.19 5.92 16.21
C MET A 86 26.17 6.99 15.79
N THR A 87 25.18 6.63 14.97
CA THR A 87 24.07 7.54 14.61
C THR A 87 23.26 7.94 15.84
N LEU A 88 22.95 7.00 16.74
CA LEU A 88 22.26 7.29 18.01
C LEU A 88 23.09 8.15 18.95
N GLU A 89 24.40 7.94 19.00
CA GLU A 89 25.33 8.78 19.78
C GLU A 89 25.33 10.22 19.27
N ARG A 90 25.50 10.41 17.96
CA ARG A 90 25.47 11.72 17.30
C ARG A 90 24.11 12.42 17.42
N ALA A 91 23.02 11.65 17.44
CA ALA A 91 21.69 12.18 17.72
C ALA A 91 21.60 12.76 19.15
N ARG A 92 22.16 12.08 20.16
CA ARG A 92 22.19 12.59 21.55
C ARG A 92 23.08 13.82 21.66
N GLU A 93 24.27 13.77 21.06
CA GLU A 93 25.21 14.91 21.00
C GLU A 93 24.55 16.14 20.35
N CYS A 94 23.77 15.95 19.28
CA CYS A 94 23.01 17.04 18.66
C CYS A 94 22.03 17.70 19.64
N LEU A 95 21.32 16.93 20.48
CA LEU A 95 20.41 17.50 21.47
C LEU A 95 21.13 18.32 22.54
N GLU A 96 22.39 17.98 22.85
CA GLU A 96 23.21 18.68 23.85
C GLU A 96 23.83 19.96 23.28
N ILE A 97 24.26 19.94 22.02
CA ILE A 97 25.04 21.02 21.38
C ILE A 97 24.16 22.06 20.70
N ARG A 98 23.00 21.66 20.14
CA ARG A 98 22.12 22.54 19.37
C ARG A 98 21.60 23.70 20.22
N ASP A 99 21.52 24.89 19.64
CA ASP A 99 20.90 26.05 20.24
C ASP A 99 19.36 25.89 20.19
N PRO A 100 18.69 25.71 21.33
CA PRO A 100 17.23 25.54 21.37
C PRO A 100 16.47 26.80 20.98
N LYS A 101 17.12 27.97 20.84
CA LYS A 101 16.50 29.21 20.38
C LYS A 101 16.44 29.31 18.85
N LYS A 102 17.18 28.46 18.13
CA LYS A 102 17.13 28.39 16.67
C LYS A 102 15.88 27.61 16.27
N ASP A 103 15.10 28.18 15.36
CA ASP A 103 13.90 27.54 14.82
C ASP A 103 14.29 26.56 13.70
N ILE A 104 14.93 25.45 14.09
CA ILE A 104 15.38 24.39 13.18
C ILE A 104 14.76 23.06 13.62
N ILE A 105 14.07 22.39 12.70
CA ILE A 105 13.62 21.02 12.91
C ILE A 105 14.80 20.09 12.64
N TRP A 106 15.28 19.44 13.69
CA TRP A 106 16.32 18.44 13.54
C TRP A 106 15.74 17.08 13.15
N ALA A 107 16.41 16.45 12.18
CA ALA A 107 16.11 15.12 11.66
C ALA A 107 17.21 14.13 12.05
N ALA A 108 16.79 12.97 12.55
CA ALA A 108 17.68 11.86 12.88
C ALA A 108 17.31 10.62 12.06
N PRO A 109 18.13 10.22 11.08
CA PRO A 109 17.82 9.09 10.21
C PRO A 109 17.79 7.75 10.95
N ILE A 110 16.72 6.99 10.76
CA ILE A 110 16.60 5.58 11.13
C ILE A 110 17.56 4.79 10.25
N GLN A 111 18.57 4.19 10.87
CA GLN A 111 19.59 3.38 10.20
C GLN A 111 19.38 1.90 10.47
N GLY A 112 20.10 1.04 9.74
CA GLY A 112 20.02 -0.42 9.93
C GLY A 112 20.33 -1.25 8.69
N GLY A 113 20.58 -0.61 7.54
CA GLY A 113 20.98 -1.31 6.32
C GLY A 113 19.98 -2.42 5.97
N GLN A 114 20.48 -3.61 5.65
CA GLN A 114 19.62 -4.75 5.29
C GLN A 114 19.04 -5.52 6.48
N PHE A 115 19.43 -5.16 7.71
CA PHE A 115 19.09 -5.89 8.91
C PHE A 115 17.84 -5.28 9.55
N ILE A 116 16.68 -5.87 9.28
CA ILE A 116 15.37 -5.37 9.72
C ILE A 116 15.26 -5.24 11.25
N ASP A 117 15.93 -6.12 12.00
CA ASP A 117 16.01 -6.01 13.46
C ASP A 117 16.79 -4.76 13.91
N LEU A 118 17.80 -4.33 13.16
CA LEU A 118 18.54 -3.09 13.42
C LEU A 118 17.74 -1.85 13.01
N VAL A 119 16.98 -1.91 11.91
CA VAL A 119 16.04 -0.84 11.52
C VAL A 119 15.00 -0.62 12.63
N LYS A 120 14.41 -1.71 13.12
CA LYS A 120 13.49 -1.68 14.27
C LYS A 120 14.15 -1.10 15.53
N TYR A 121 15.36 -1.55 15.86
CA TYR A 121 16.11 -1.02 17.01
C TYR A 121 16.36 0.49 16.88
N SER A 122 16.82 0.95 15.72
CA SER A 122 17.06 2.38 15.47
C SER A 122 15.77 3.20 15.58
N ALA A 123 14.65 2.71 15.03
CA ALA A 123 13.36 3.39 15.08
C ALA A 123 12.86 3.57 16.53
N ILE A 124 12.99 2.53 17.36
CA ILE A 124 12.61 2.55 18.78
C ILE A 124 13.48 3.53 19.57
N GLU A 125 14.81 3.45 19.42
CA GLU A 125 15.72 4.30 20.19
C GLU A 125 15.63 5.77 19.80
N LEU A 126 15.53 6.10 18.51
CA LEU A 126 15.35 7.49 18.05
C LEU A 126 14.01 8.08 18.50
N SER A 127 12.96 7.25 18.63
CA SER A 127 11.65 7.73 19.09
C SER A 127 11.63 8.14 20.56
N LYS A 128 12.60 7.67 21.37
CA LYS A 128 12.79 8.12 22.75
C LYS A 128 13.41 9.52 22.84
N LEU A 129 13.99 10.01 21.74
CA LEU A 129 14.66 11.31 21.65
C LEU A 129 13.70 12.40 21.13
N ASP A 130 14.04 13.66 21.41
CA ASP A 130 13.28 14.84 21.00
C ASP A 130 13.63 15.30 19.56
N PHE A 131 13.39 14.39 18.62
CA PHE A 131 13.45 14.64 17.17
C PHE A 131 12.04 14.58 16.60
N LYS A 132 11.60 15.63 15.91
CA LYS A 132 10.22 15.74 15.38
C LYS A 132 10.07 15.17 13.97
N TYR A 133 11.17 14.77 13.34
CA TYR A 133 11.25 14.36 11.94
C TYR A 133 12.15 13.13 11.81
N HIS A 134 11.65 12.07 11.19
CA HIS A 134 12.35 10.78 11.12
C HIS A 134 12.59 10.36 9.66
N PRO A 135 13.78 10.61 9.11
CA PRO A 135 14.16 10.02 7.84
C PRO A 135 14.47 8.52 7.99
N ILE A 136 14.41 7.78 6.90
CA ILE A 136 14.90 6.40 6.81
C ILE A 136 16.16 6.41 5.95
N GLY A 137 17.29 6.06 6.53
CA GLY A 137 18.59 6.02 5.86
C GLY A 137 18.85 4.72 5.08
N THR A 138 19.92 4.73 4.28
CA THR A 138 20.46 3.53 3.60
C THR A 138 19.45 2.78 2.72
N LEU A 139 18.51 3.50 2.08
CA LEU A 139 17.57 2.93 1.10
C LEU A 139 18.15 2.89 -0.32
N ALA A 140 19.05 3.83 -0.66
CA ALA A 140 19.59 4.01 -2.00
C ALA A 140 20.18 2.74 -2.66
N PRO A 141 20.97 1.88 -1.97
CA PRO A 141 21.54 0.70 -2.61
C PRO A 141 20.46 -0.28 -3.08
N ALA A 142 19.42 -0.49 -2.25
CA ALA A 142 18.30 -1.37 -2.57
C ALA A 142 17.41 -0.80 -3.68
N LEU A 143 17.22 0.52 -3.73
CA LEU A 143 16.49 1.19 -4.82
C LEU A 143 17.20 1.02 -6.16
N ILE A 144 18.54 1.17 -6.19
CA ILE A 144 19.35 1.02 -7.41
C ILE A 144 19.30 -0.42 -7.93
N SER A 145 19.29 -1.41 -7.04
CA SER A 145 19.20 -2.82 -7.39
C SER A 145 17.77 -3.35 -7.57
N TYR A 146 16.75 -2.48 -7.55
CA TYR A 146 15.34 -2.86 -7.64
C TYR A 146 14.90 -3.86 -6.55
N ASP A 147 15.57 -3.85 -5.39
CA ASP A 147 15.18 -4.62 -4.20
C ASP A 147 14.09 -3.87 -3.43
N TYR A 148 12.94 -3.73 -4.09
CA TYR A 148 11.78 -3.02 -3.55
C TYR A 148 11.17 -3.72 -2.35
N GLN A 149 11.35 -5.04 -2.22
CA GLN A 149 10.88 -5.80 -1.07
C GLN A 149 11.58 -5.31 0.19
N ARG A 150 12.92 -5.20 0.17
CA ARG A 150 13.69 -4.67 1.29
C ARG A 150 13.30 -3.24 1.62
N VAL A 151 13.19 -2.36 0.61
CA VAL A 151 12.81 -0.96 0.82
C VAL A 151 11.43 -0.85 1.48
N ALA A 152 10.45 -1.59 0.95
CA ALA A 152 9.10 -1.62 1.50
C ALA A 152 9.08 -2.13 2.95
N GLU A 153 9.86 -3.18 3.25
CA GLU A 153 9.99 -3.74 4.59
C GLU A 153 10.63 -2.74 5.58
N GLN A 154 11.65 -2.01 5.14
CA GLN A 154 12.27 -0.96 5.94
C GLN A 154 11.28 0.18 6.25
N ILE A 155 10.43 0.57 5.30
CA ILE A 155 9.42 1.62 5.50
C ILE A 155 8.38 1.19 6.53
N ILE A 156 7.73 0.04 6.33
CA ILE A 156 6.67 -0.40 7.25
C ILE A 156 7.21 -0.63 8.66
N ILE A 157 8.39 -1.22 8.81
CA ILE A 157 9.03 -1.41 10.12
C ILE A 157 9.37 -0.07 10.76
N SER A 158 9.90 0.88 10.00
CA SER A 158 10.17 2.22 10.52
C SER A 158 8.88 2.90 10.97
N ARG A 159 7.79 2.81 10.21
CA ARG A 159 6.48 3.38 10.60
C ARG A 159 5.90 2.70 11.85
N LEU A 160 5.94 1.37 11.93
CA LEU A 160 5.37 0.62 13.05
C LEU A 160 6.10 0.88 14.37
N TYR A 161 7.43 1.05 14.33
CA TYR A 161 8.26 1.12 15.53
C TYR A 161 8.84 2.51 15.83
N SER A 162 8.60 3.50 14.96
CA SER A 162 8.83 4.90 15.29
C SER A 162 7.58 5.57 15.86
N ASN A 163 7.73 6.78 16.40
CA ASN A 163 6.59 7.58 16.84
C ASN A 163 5.70 7.96 15.63
N GLN A 164 4.53 7.34 15.55
CA GLN A 164 3.59 7.48 14.43
C GLN A 164 3.01 8.89 14.26
N SER A 165 3.08 9.75 15.28
CA SER A 165 2.64 11.15 15.18
C SER A 165 3.68 12.07 14.51
N ARG A 166 4.84 11.54 14.12
CA ARG A 166 5.92 12.29 13.47
C ARG A 166 6.01 11.92 11.97
N PRO A 167 6.37 12.89 11.10
CA PRO A 167 6.59 12.61 9.69
C PRO A 167 7.72 11.61 9.46
N LEU A 168 7.50 10.68 8.54
CA LEU A 168 8.47 9.69 8.09
C LEU A 168 8.95 10.04 6.68
N HIS A 169 10.24 10.37 6.56
CA HIS A 169 10.85 10.73 5.28
C HIS A 169 11.62 9.54 4.71
N ALA A 170 11.19 9.00 3.57
CA ALA A 170 11.91 7.94 2.91
C ALA A 170 13.04 8.51 2.03
N PHE A 171 14.26 8.59 2.56
CA PHE A 171 15.39 9.19 1.83
C PHE A 171 15.66 8.47 0.51
N SER A 172 16.06 9.24 -0.51
CA SER A 172 16.49 8.74 -1.83
C SER A 172 15.40 8.07 -2.67
N ILE A 173 14.15 7.97 -2.17
CA ILE A 173 13.01 7.52 -2.98
C ILE A 173 12.57 8.70 -3.85
N GLY A 174 13.17 8.79 -5.04
CA GLY A 174 12.96 9.90 -5.97
C GLY A 174 12.24 9.54 -7.28
N HIS A 175 11.87 8.27 -7.48
CA HIS A 175 11.20 7.81 -8.69
C HIS A 175 9.70 7.52 -8.44
N PRO A 176 8.78 8.07 -9.27
CA PRO A 176 7.33 8.00 -9.03
C PRO A 176 6.75 6.60 -8.90
N MET A 177 7.30 5.63 -9.62
CA MET A 177 6.83 4.22 -9.63
C MET A 177 6.73 3.55 -8.25
N PHE A 178 7.48 4.03 -7.25
CA PHE A 178 7.46 3.47 -5.90
C PHE A 178 6.64 4.30 -4.91
N PHE A 179 6.21 5.52 -5.26
CA PHE A 179 5.56 6.44 -4.33
C PHE A 179 4.26 5.88 -3.77
N ALA A 180 3.39 5.29 -4.61
CA ALA A 180 2.11 4.77 -4.14
C ALA A 180 2.31 3.71 -3.04
N LEU A 181 3.21 2.74 -3.28
CA LEU A 181 3.54 1.72 -2.28
C LEU A 181 4.17 2.36 -1.03
N ALA A 182 5.16 3.23 -1.18
CA ALA A 182 5.80 3.89 -0.03
C ALA A 182 4.80 4.64 0.86
N VAL A 183 3.88 5.40 0.25
CA VAL A 183 2.84 6.14 0.98
C VAL A 183 1.86 5.19 1.66
N ALA A 184 1.44 4.10 1.00
CA ALA A 184 0.57 3.09 1.61
C ALA A 184 1.21 2.39 2.82
N LEU A 185 2.54 2.35 2.88
CA LEU A 185 3.32 1.85 4.02
C LEU A 185 3.63 2.93 5.07
N GLY A 186 3.13 4.14 4.85
CA GLY A 186 3.21 5.26 5.79
C GLY A 186 4.41 6.17 5.61
N ALA A 187 5.04 6.26 4.44
CA ALA A 187 5.99 7.34 4.14
C ALA A 187 5.24 8.65 3.80
N ASP A 188 5.69 9.77 4.36
CA ASP A 188 5.06 11.08 4.18
C ASP A 188 5.85 11.99 3.23
N LEU A 189 7.17 11.85 3.24
CA LEU A 189 8.10 12.77 2.59
C LEU A 189 9.13 12.02 1.75
N PHE A 190 9.53 12.67 0.66
CA PHE A 190 10.39 12.13 -0.39
C PHE A 190 11.36 13.20 -0.87
N ASP A 191 12.55 12.79 -1.29
CA ASP A 191 13.53 13.64 -1.98
C ASP A 191 14.01 12.95 -3.26
N SER A 192 14.34 13.75 -4.27
CA SER A 192 14.77 13.23 -5.57
C SER A 192 15.94 14.03 -6.12
N SER A 193 17.08 13.36 -6.30
CA SER A 193 18.11 13.77 -7.25
C SER A 193 17.89 13.13 -8.64
N ALA A 194 17.05 12.09 -8.70
CA ALA A 194 16.79 11.29 -9.90
C ALA A 194 16.27 12.15 -11.05
N TYR A 195 15.40 13.13 -10.81
CA TYR A 195 14.86 13.98 -11.87
C TYR A 195 15.95 14.66 -12.70
N ALA A 196 17.02 15.13 -12.05
CA ALA A 196 18.13 15.84 -12.68
C ALA A 196 19.19 14.88 -13.22
N LEU A 197 19.53 13.83 -12.46
CA LEU A 197 20.51 12.82 -12.90
C LEU A 197 20.00 12.07 -14.14
N PHE A 198 18.72 11.70 -14.15
CA PHE A 198 18.12 11.00 -15.29
C PHE A 198 18.06 11.91 -16.51
N ALA A 199 17.72 13.18 -16.33
CA ALA A 199 17.74 14.14 -17.42
C ALA A 199 19.14 14.30 -18.05
N LYS A 200 20.21 14.32 -17.24
CA LYS A 200 21.61 14.34 -17.73
C LYS A 200 21.94 13.10 -18.58
N ASP A 201 21.37 11.96 -18.21
CA ASP A 201 21.52 10.69 -18.93
C ASP A 201 20.49 10.49 -20.07
N ASN A 202 19.77 11.55 -20.47
CA ASN A 202 18.68 11.49 -21.45
C ASN A 202 17.60 10.45 -21.10
N ARG A 203 17.28 10.30 -19.82
CA ARG A 203 16.23 9.42 -19.29
C ARG A 203 14.98 10.22 -18.92
N TYR A 204 13.86 9.74 -19.42
CA TYR A 204 12.51 10.28 -19.27
C TYR A 204 11.74 9.46 -18.23
N ILE A 205 11.30 10.10 -17.16
CA ILE A 205 10.54 9.47 -16.08
C ILE A 205 9.05 9.40 -16.44
N THR A 206 8.42 8.28 -16.09
CA THR A 206 6.97 8.05 -16.12
C THR A 206 6.49 7.59 -14.75
N SER A 207 5.18 7.50 -14.54
CA SER A 207 4.61 6.92 -13.32
C SER A 207 4.91 5.43 -13.17
N SER A 208 5.20 4.70 -14.26
CA SER A 208 5.40 3.25 -14.27
C SER A 208 6.86 2.82 -14.40
N GLY A 209 7.77 3.73 -14.76
CA GLY A 209 9.18 3.42 -14.96
C GLY A 209 9.96 4.53 -15.67
N THR A 210 11.04 4.17 -16.33
CA THR A 210 11.93 5.10 -17.03
C THR A 210 12.13 4.65 -18.48
N ILE A 211 12.10 5.61 -19.41
CA ILE A 211 12.35 5.35 -20.83
C ILE A 211 13.56 6.20 -21.25
N ARG A 212 14.48 5.65 -22.05
CA ARG A 212 15.53 6.47 -22.66
C ARG A 212 14.93 7.33 -23.76
N LEU A 213 15.32 8.60 -23.83
CA LEU A 213 14.83 9.54 -24.85
C LEU A 213 15.09 9.02 -26.28
N GLU A 214 16.16 8.26 -26.48
CA GLU A 214 16.48 7.61 -27.76
C GLU A 214 15.41 6.60 -28.24
N ASN A 215 14.63 6.03 -27.31
CA ASN A 215 13.60 5.03 -27.59
C ASN A 215 12.18 5.60 -27.60
N LEU A 216 12.01 6.90 -27.35
CA LEU A 216 10.69 7.54 -27.36
C LEU A 216 10.27 7.88 -28.80
N MET A 217 9.11 7.38 -29.19
CA MET A 217 8.44 7.73 -30.45
C MET A 217 7.34 8.79 -30.22
N GLU A 218 6.71 8.76 -29.06
CA GLU A 218 5.69 9.71 -28.62
C GLU A 218 5.88 10.02 -27.13
N PHE A 219 5.50 11.21 -26.68
CA PHE A 219 5.48 11.52 -25.25
C PHE A 219 4.16 11.05 -24.63
N PRO A 220 4.18 10.08 -23.68
CA PRO A 220 2.99 9.69 -22.94
C PRO A 220 2.71 10.67 -21.78
N CYS A 221 2.67 11.97 -22.07
CA CYS A 221 2.49 13.02 -21.07
C CYS A 221 1.95 14.30 -21.70
N SER A 222 1.21 15.07 -20.90
CA SER A 222 0.63 16.36 -21.29
C SER A 222 1.18 17.54 -20.47
N CYS A 223 2.41 17.42 -19.94
CA CYS A 223 3.05 18.56 -19.28
C CYS A 223 3.46 19.64 -20.30
N PRO A 224 3.74 20.89 -19.87
CA PRO A 224 4.11 21.97 -20.80
C PRO A 224 5.25 21.60 -21.75
N ILE A 225 6.22 20.80 -21.30
CA ILE A 225 7.33 20.36 -22.15
C ILE A 225 6.84 19.42 -23.25
N CYS A 226 6.02 18.42 -22.91
CA CYS A 226 5.56 17.39 -23.84
C CYS A 226 4.48 17.88 -24.81
N LEU A 227 3.80 19.00 -24.50
CA LEU A 227 2.85 19.64 -25.41
C LEU A 227 3.55 20.54 -26.44
N ASP A 228 4.65 21.20 -26.05
CA ASP A 228 5.35 22.18 -26.88
C ASP A 228 6.47 21.55 -27.74
N THR A 229 6.78 20.26 -27.58
CA THR A 229 7.83 19.57 -28.34
C THR A 229 7.52 18.10 -28.59
N THR A 230 8.20 17.52 -29.59
CA THR A 230 8.18 16.08 -29.88
C THR A 230 9.45 15.38 -29.39
N PRO A 231 9.45 14.04 -29.24
CA PRO A 231 10.67 13.29 -28.90
C PRO A 231 11.84 13.54 -29.87
N ASP A 232 11.55 13.66 -31.17
CA ASP A 232 12.56 13.93 -32.20
C ASP A 232 13.20 15.31 -32.08
N GLU A 233 12.38 16.34 -31.84
CA GLU A 233 12.88 17.69 -31.61
C GLU A 233 13.73 17.74 -30.34
N LEU A 234 13.22 17.20 -29.23
CA LEU A 234 13.93 17.19 -27.97
C LEU A 234 15.27 16.44 -28.09
N ARG A 235 15.33 15.33 -28.84
CA ARG A 235 16.58 14.60 -29.13
C ARG A 235 17.62 15.47 -29.84
N LYS A 236 17.19 16.26 -30.82
CA LYS A 236 18.05 17.11 -31.66
C LYS A 236 18.50 18.40 -30.98
N MET A 237 17.87 18.80 -29.87
CA MET A 237 18.26 19.98 -29.10
C MET A 237 19.66 19.86 -28.49
N ASP A 238 20.34 21.00 -28.35
CA ASP A 238 21.60 21.10 -27.62
C ASP A 238 21.43 20.61 -26.17
N PRO A 239 22.37 19.81 -25.62
CA PRO A 239 22.28 19.31 -24.24
C PRO A 239 22.01 20.38 -23.18
N LYS A 240 22.51 21.61 -23.35
CA LYS A 240 22.28 22.73 -22.42
C LYS A 240 20.81 23.15 -22.35
N ILE A 241 20.04 22.90 -23.41
CA ILE A 241 18.60 23.17 -23.48
C ILE A 241 17.81 21.90 -23.13
N ARG A 242 18.21 20.77 -23.72
CA ARG A 242 17.53 19.48 -23.56
C ARG A 242 17.48 19.00 -22.12
N ILE A 243 18.61 19.06 -21.39
CA ILE A 243 18.70 18.54 -20.02
C ILE A 243 17.75 19.29 -19.07
N PRO A 244 17.72 20.65 -19.03
CA PRO A 244 16.74 21.36 -18.23
C PRO A 244 15.28 21.04 -18.59
N LEU A 245 14.94 20.88 -19.87
CA LEU A 245 13.58 20.52 -20.29
C LEU A 245 13.18 19.12 -19.81
N LEU A 246 14.06 18.12 -19.97
CA LEU A 246 13.86 16.78 -19.43
C LEU A 246 13.74 16.79 -17.90
N ALA A 247 14.57 17.57 -17.20
CA ALA A 247 14.51 17.70 -15.75
C ALA A 247 13.17 18.30 -15.29
N LYS A 248 12.66 19.32 -15.99
CA LYS A 248 11.33 19.89 -15.75
C LYS A 248 10.22 18.88 -15.99
N HIS A 249 10.25 18.14 -17.10
CA HIS A 249 9.33 17.03 -17.35
C HIS A 249 9.34 16.01 -16.20
N ASN A 250 10.53 15.55 -15.80
CA ASN A 250 10.70 14.57 -14.72
C ASN A 250 10.10 15.08 -13.39
N LEU A 251 10.21 16.38 -13.10
CA LEU A 251 9.55 17.01 -11.94
C LEU A 251 8.03 17.06 -12.10
N TYR A 252 7.51 17.43 -13.29
CA TYR A 252 6.06 17.44 -13.54
C TYR A 252 5.43 16.07 -13.27
N VAL A 253 6.05 14.99 -13.76
CA VAL A 253 5.56 13.62 -13.52
C VAL A 253 5.62 13.28 -12.03
N THR A 254 6.72 13.60 -11.36
CA THR A 254 6.91 13.37 -9.92
C THR A 254 5.82 14.06 -9.08
N PHE A 255 5.56 15.35 -9.32
CA PHE A 255 4.52 16.07 -8.59
C PHE A 255 3.11 15.63 -8.98
N GLN A 256 2.88 15.26 -10.23
CA GLN A 256 1.60 14.73 -10.68
C GLN A 256 1.28 13.43 -9.95
N GLU A 257 2.24 12.51 -9.84
CA GLU A 257 2.02 11.24 -9.14
C GLU A 257 1.68 11.46 -7.66
N LEU A 258 2.37 12.38 -6.97
CA LEU A 258 2.02 12.73 -5.59
C LEU A 258 0.61 13.34 -5.46
N LYS A 259 0.15 14.11 -6.45
CA LYS A 259 -1.24 14.62 -6.49
C LYS A 259 -2.24 13.48 -6.68
N THR A 260 -1.96 12.56 -7.60
CA THR A 260 -2.78 11.35 -7.83
C THR A 260 -2.90 10.52 -6.56
N ILE A 261 -1.80 10.28 -5.85
CA ILE A 261 -1.79 9.53 -4.59
C ILE A 261 -2.63 10.23 -3.51
N ARG A 262 -2.48 11.54 -3.32
CA ARG A 262 -3.31 12.29 -2.36
C ARG A 262 -4.80 12.24 -2.71
N GLN A 263 -5.14 12.31 -4.00
CA GLN A 263 -6.51 12.16 -4.45
C GLN A 263 -7.04 10.76 -4.13
N ALA A 264 -6.24 9.72 -4.35
CA ALA A 264 -6.63 8.35 -4.06
C ALA A 264 -6.85 8.10 -2.56
N ILE A 265 -6.04 8.71 -1.70
CA ILE A 265 -6.25 8.70 -0.24
C ILE A 265 -7.61 9.31 0.11
N HIS A 266 -7.96 10.48 -0.43
CA HIS A 266 -9.23 11.15 -0.15
C HIS A 266 -10.44 10.33 -0.62
N GLN A 267 -10.30 9.62 -1.74
CA GLN A 267 -11.35 8.75 -2.29
C GLN A 267 -11.43 7.39 -1.60
N GLY A 268 -10.39 6.97 -0.89
CA GLY A 268 -10.33 5.66 -0.24
C GLY A 268 -9.91 4.51 -1.17
N ASN A 269 -9.28 4.81 -2.30
CA ASN A 269 -8.85 3.82 -3.31
C ASN A 269 -7.33 3.79 -3.49
N LEU A 270 -6.56 4.11 -2.44
CA LEU A 270 -5.09 4.07 -2.48
C LEU A 270 -4.57 2.67 -2.85
N TRP A 271 -5.17 1.61 -2.31
CA TRP A 271 -4.71 0.24 -2.58
C TRP A 271 -4.91 -0.16 -4.05
N GLU A 272 -5.98 0.29 -4.69
CA GLU A 272 -6.18 0.09 -6.13
C GLU A 272 -5.05 0.77 -6.93
N LEU A 273 -4.69 2.01 -6.59
CA LEU A 273 -3.57 2.72 -7.22
C LEU A 273 -2.23 2.01 -6.95
N VAL A 274 -2.01 1.48 -5.74
CA VAL A 274 -0.81 0.70 -5.41
C VAL A 274 -0.71 -0.54 -6.29
N GLN A 275 -1.80 -1.29 -6.46
CA GLN A 275 -1.84 -2.48 -7.31
C GLN A 275 -1.55 -2.14 -8.78
N GLU A 276 -2.12 -1.05 -9.28
CA GLU A 276 -1.86 -0.55 -10.64
C GLU A 276 -0.37 -0.21 -10.84
N ARG A 277 0.24 0.53 -9.89
CA ARG A 277 1.66 0.91 -9.97
C ARG A 277 2.59 -0.27 -9.80
N CYS A 278 2.31 -1.16 -8.86
CA CYS A 278 3.16 -2.33 -8.60
C CYS A 278 3.16 -3.34 -9.75
N SER A 279 2.09 -3.38 -10.54
CA SER A 279 2.00 -4.20 -11.75
C SER A 279 2.98 -3.77 -12.86
N SER A 280 3.62 -2.59 -12.75
CA SER A 280 4.55 -2.11 -13.78
C SER A 280 5.92 -2.81 -13.78
N HIS A 281 6.29 -3.50 -12.69
CA HIS A 281 7.58 -4.17 -12.59
C HIS A 281 7.52 -5.41 -11.68
N PRO A 282 8.09 -6.57 -12.06
CA PRO A 282 8.03 -7.80 -11.26
C PRO A 282 8.52 -7.64 -9.81
N SER A 283 9.61 -6.90 -9.58
CA SER A 283 10.09 -6.64 -8.22
C SER A 283 9.13 -5.79 -7.38
N LEU A 284 8.33 -4.91 -7.98
CA LEU A 284 7.32 -4.14 -7.25
C LEU A 284 6.14 -5.03 -6.86
N GLU A 285 5.68 -5.86 -7.79
CA GLU A 285 4.61 -6.83 -7.53
C GLU A 285 5.03 -7.85 -6.46
N GLY A 286 6.29 -8.32 -6.52
CA GLY A 286 6.88 -9.16 -5.49
C GLY A 286 6.92 -8.47 -4.12
N ALA A 287 7.33 -7.19 -4.07
CA ALA A 287 7.34 -6.41 -2.84
C ALA A 287 5.93 -6.24 -2.26
N LEU A 288 4.94 -5.86 -3.07
CA LEU A 288 3.54 -5.71 -2.64
C LEU A 288 3.01 -7.03 -2.07
N THR A 289 3.19 -8.13 -2.79
CA THR A 289 2.76 -9.46 -2.37
C THR A 289 3.39 -9.87 -1.04
N TYR A 290 4.71 -9.66 -0.90
CA TYR A 290 5.43 -9.96 0.34
C TYR A 290 4.88 -9.17 1.51
N ILE A 291 4.67 -7.86 1.34
CA ILE A 291 4.20 -6.98 2.40
C ILE A 291 2.77 -7.35 2.83
N LEU A 292 1.85 -7.51 1.88
CA LEU A 292 0.46 -7.87 2.19
C LEU A 292 0.36 -9.24 2.88
N LYS A 293 1.28 -10.18 2.60
CA LYS A 293 1.34 -11.47 3.31
C LYS A 293 1.94 -11.36 4.71
N LYS A 294 3.12 -10.73 4.81
CA LYS A 294 3.91 -10.73 6.04
C LYS A 294 3.37 -9.78 7.11
N TYR A 295 2.92 -8.60 6.70
CA TYR A 295 2.45 -7.52 7.59
C TYR A 295 0.94 -7.35 7.58
N ARG A 296 0.22 -8.40 7.18
CA ARG A 296 -1.23 -8.43 7.08
C ARG A 296 -1.94 -7.87 8.32
N THR A 297 -1.55 -8.36 9.50
CA THR A 297 -2.18 -7.97 10.77
C THR A 297 -1.94 -6.49 11.08
N ASP A 298 -0.70 -6.03 10.87
CA ASP A 298 -0.32 -4.63 11.10
C ASP A 298 -1.11 -3.71 10.15
N LEU A 299 -1.23 -4.06 8.87
CA LEU A 299 -1.96 -3.26 7.89
C LEU A 299 -3.47 -3.16 8.21
N ILE A 300 -4.08 -4.22 8.75
CA ILE A 300 -5.50 -4.22 9.14
C ILE A 300 -5.79 -3.20 10.25
N GLU A 301 -4.82 -2.98 11.15
CA GLU A 301 -4.93 -2.04 12.27
C GLU A 301 -5.07 -0.59 11.80
N PHE A 302 -4.32 -0.21 10.74
CA PHE A 302 -4.31 1.15 10.21
C PHE A 302 -5.29 1.37 9.04
N ASP A 303 -5.76 0.31 8.40
CA ASP A 303 -6.70 0.42 7.30
C ASP A 303 -8.09 0.88 7.79
N PRO A 304 -8.68 1.94 7.18
CA PRO A 304 -9.98 2.44 7.58
C PRO A 304 -11.08 1.38 7.54
N ILE A 305 -11.93 1.35 8.57
CA ILE A 305 -13.06 0.40 8.65
C ILE A 305 -14.05 0.61 7.49
N THR A 306 -14.22 1.84 7.03
CA THR A 306 -15.10 2.22 5.91
C THR A 306 -14.38 3.17 4.96
N LYS A 307 -14.68 3.10 3.66
CA LYS A 307 -14.11 3.98 2.63
C LYS A 307 -15.20 4.58 1.76
N ASN A 308 -14.88 5.70 1.09
CA ASN A 308 -15.82 6.39 0.20
C ASN A 308 -15.96 5.69 -1.16
N SER A 309 -14.95 4.92 -1.56
CA SER A 309 -14.98 4.09 -2.76
C SER A 309 -15.41 2.66 -2.45
N ALA A 310 -15.95 1.99 -3.47
CA ALA A 310 -16.10 0.54 -3.43
C ALA A 310 -14.73 -0.17 -3.43
N PHE A 311 -14.68 -1.36 -2.87
CA PHE A 311 -13.52 -2.26 -2.95
C PHE A 311 -13.46 -2.92 -4.32
N PHE A 312 -12.35 -2.78 -5.05
CA PHE A 312 -12.19 -3.45 -6.34
C PHE A 312 -11.27 -4.66 -6.24
N TYR A 313 -11.83 -5.82 -6.58
CA TYR A 313 -11.06 -7.04 -6.75
C TYR A 313 -10.49 -7.10 -8.18
N VAL A 314 -9.23 -6.71 -8.34
CA VAL A 314 -8.58 -6.58 -9.66
C VAL A 314 -7.70 -7.78 -10.01
N ASN A 315 -7.02 -8.38 -9.03
CA ASN A 315 -6.11 -9.50 -9.25
C ASN A 315 -5.83 -10.26 -7.94
N ALA A 316 -4.89 -11.21 -7.98
CA ALA A 316 -4.55 -12.06 -6.83
C ALA A 316 -4.05 -11.28 -5.60
N THR A 317 -3.43 -10.10 -5.75
CA THR A 317 -3.02 -9.30 -4.59
C THR A 317 -4.20 -8.62 -3.90
N SER A 318 -5.34 -8.45 -4.58
CA SER A 318 -6.57 -7.92 -3.95
C SER A 318 -7.04 -8.82 -2.82
N PHE A 319 -6.87 -10.14 -2.95
CA PHE A 319 -7.21 -11.11 -1.90
C PHE A 319 -6.44 -10.86 -0.59
N LEU A 320 -5.21 -10.37 -0.68
CA LEU A 320 -4.34 -10.17 0.47
C LEU A 320 -4.58 -8.82 1.17
N ARG A 321 -5.53 -8.02 0.67
CA ARG A 321 -5.81 -6.69 1.21
C ARG A 321 -6.55 -6.74 2.55
N PRO A 322 -6.38 -5.70 3.39
CA PRO A 322 -7.01 -5.64 4.71
C PRO A 322 -8.52 -5.86 4.73
N GLU A 323 -9.24 -5.41 3.71
CA GLU A 323 -10.71 -5.48 3.60
C GLU A 323 -11.25 -6.91 3.65
N ILE A 324 -10.79 -7.76 2.73
CA ILE A 324 -11.14 -9.19 2.68
C ILE A 324 -10.72 -9.85 3.97
N GLN A 325 -9.52 -9.51 4.43
CA GLN A 325 -8.96 -10.23 5.53
C GLN A 325 -9.65 -9.95 6.87
N ARG A 326 -10.05 -8.70 7.09
CA ARG A 326 -10.84 -8.28 8.25
C ARG A 326 -12.17 -9.06 8.32
N HIS A 327 -12.82 -9.30 7.18
CA HIS A 327 -14.03 -10.10 7.09
C HIS A 327 -13.76 -11.57 7.45
N LEU A 328 -12.76 -12.19 6.83
CA LEU A 328 -12.43 -13.60 7.12
C LEU A 328 -12.05 -13.80 8.60
N ASP A 329 -11.23 -12.90 9.16
CA ASP A 329 -10.84 -12.93 10.58
C ASP A 329 -12.07 -12.72 11.50
N PHE A 330 -12.99 -11.85 11.14
CA PHE A 330 -14.24 -11.66 11.88
C PHE A 330 -15.08 -12.93 11.90
N MET A 331 -15.28 -13.55 10.73
CA MET A 331 -16.04 -14.78 10.60
C MET A 331 -15.40 -15.93 11.38
N GLU A 332 -14.09 -16.07 11.31
CA GLU A 332 -13.36 -17.14 12.00
C GLU A 332 -13.30 -16.93 13.52
N LYS A 333 -13.05 -15.71 14.01
CA LYS A 333 -12.72 -15.49 15.43
C LYS A 333 -13.88 -14.96 16.28
N ARG A 334 -14.89 -14.33 15.67
CA ARG A 334 -15.91 -13.57 16.40
C ARG A 334 -17.35 -13.91 16.06
N TRP A 335 -17.62 -14.30 14.81
CA TRP A 335 -18.97 -14.63 14.40
C TRP A 335 -19.36 -16.05 14.85
N GLU A 336 -20.50 -16.18 15.50
CA GLU A 336 -21.06 -17.45 15.99
C GLU A 336 -22.46 -17.66 15.44
N LEU A 337 -22.79 -18.93 15.18
CA LEU A 337 -24.14 -19.30 14.76
C LEU A 337 -25.09 -19.22 15.96
N PRO A 338 -26.22 -18.50 15.86
CA PRO A 338 -27.19 -18.44 16.97
C PRO A 338 -27.71 -19.84 17.31
N LYS A 339 -27.81 -20.18 18.60
CA LYS A 339 -28.20 -21.53 19.08
C LYS A 339 -29.56 -22.03 18.59
N THR A 340 -30.44 -21.11 18.19
CA THR A 340 -31.77 -21.43 17.65
C THR A 340 -31.70 -21.98 16.23
N VAL A 341 -30.63 -21.67 15.49
CA VAL A 341 -30.48 -22.06 14.09
C VAL A 341 -30.25 -23.56 13.97
N LYS A 342 -31.07 -24.21 13.15
CA LYS A 342 -30.98 -25.63 12.78
C LYS A 342 -30.69 -25.82 11.29
N ASN A 343 -31.04 -24.82 10.48
CA ASN A 343 -30.97 -24.87 9.03
C ASN A 343 -30.13 -23.71 8.51
N VAL A 344 -29.29 -23.96 7.50
CA VAL A 344 -28.53 -22.91 6.83
C VAL A 344 -28.98 -22.82 5.38
N ILE A 345 -29.28 -21.62 4.91
CA ILE A 345 -29.54 -21.33 3.50
C ILE A 345 -28.32 -20.60 2.93
N ILE A 346 -27.80 -21.09 1.82
CA ILE A 346 -26.71 -20.46 1.07
C ILE A 346 -27.33 -19.92 -0.22
N PHE A 347 -27.36 -18.59 -0.32
CA PHE A 347 -27.81 -17.86 -1.50
C PHE A 347 -26.59 -17.37 -2.29
N PRO A 348 -26.47 -17.64 -3.59
CA PRO A 348 -25.34 -17.19 -4.39
C PRO A 348 -25.31 -15.66 -4.55
N ASP A 349 -24.12 -15.05 -4.54
CA ASP A 349 -23.96 -13.65 -4.93
C ASP A 349 -24.32 -13.48 -6.42
N LEU A 350 -25.31 -12.63 -6.70
CA LEU A 350 -25.84 -12.41 -8.05
C LEU A 350 -25.23 -11.21 -8.77
N GLU A 351 -24.05 -10.72 -8.35
CA GLU A 351 -23.30 -9.61 -8.98
C GLU A 351 -24.08 -8.28 -9.08
N THR A 352 -25.25 -8.20 -8.44
CA THR A 352 -25.99 -6.96 -8.28
C THR A 352 -25.47 -6.23 -7.05
N ARG A 353 -25.26 -4.92 -7.15
CA ARG A 353 -24.84 -4.06 -6.06
C ARG A 353 -25.85 -2.91 -5.86
N PRO A 354 -26.37 -2.69 -4.64
CA PRO A 354 -26.20 -3.50 -3.42
C PRO A 354 -26.76 -4.92 -3.60
N ILE A 355 -26.47 -5.83 -2.65
CA ILE A 355 -26.97 -7.21 -2.66
C ILE A 355 -28.49 -7.21 -2.37
N ASP A 356 -29.26 -6.84 -3.39
CA ASP A 356 -30.72 -6.65 -3.34
C ASP A 356 -31.37 -6.86 -4.72
N SER A 357 -30.84 -7.81 -5.51
CA SER A 357 -31.45 -8.18 -6.79
C SER A 357 -32.94 -8.54 -6.63
N TRP A 358 -33.71 -8.41 -7.71
CA TRP A 358 -35.10 -8.89 -7.75
C TRP A 358 -35.23 -10.35 -7.28
N HIS A 359 -34.29 -11.21 -7.67
CA HIS A 359 -34.24 -12.61 -7.24
C HIS A 359 -34.08 -12.75 -5.72
N TYR A 360 -33.21 -11.94 -5.13
CA TYR A 360 -33.01 -11.91 -3.69
C TYR A 360 -34.24 -11.37 -2.96
N GLN A 361 -34.87 -10.30 -3.46
CA GLN A 361 -36.10 -9.76 -2.90
C GLN A 361 -37.24 -10.78 -2.94
N GLU A 362 -37.42 -11.47 -4.07
CA GLU A 362 -38.45 -12.51 -4.22
C GLU A 362 -38.13 -13.74 -3.37
N PHE A 363 -36.86 -14.15 -3.27
CA PHE A 363 -36.38 -15.17 -2.32
C PHE A 363 -36.79 -14.81 -0.88
N MET A 364 -36.45 -13.60 -0.42
CA MET A 364 -36.75 -13.16 0.94
C MET A 364 -38.26 -13.06 1.21
N LYS A 365 -39.04 -12.65 0.21
CA LYS A 365 -40.51 -12.62 0.28
C LYS A 365 -41.10 -14.03 0.40
N ILE A 366 -40.64 -14.98 -0.41
CA ILE A 366 -41.05 -16.39 -0.32
C ILE A 366 -40.66 -16.96 1.05
N PHE A 367 -39.42 -16.73 1.47
CA PHE A 367 -38.89 -17.21 2.76
C PHE A 367 -39.73 -16.69 3.93
N LYS A 368 -39.87 -15.36 4.06
CA LYS A 368 -40.63 -14.73 5.17
C LYS A 368 -42.10 -15.16 5.19
N LYS A 369 -42.75 -15.29 4.03
CA LYS A 369 -44.16 -15.67 3.93
C LYS A 369 -44.43 -17.12 4.36
N ASN A 370 -43.53 -18.04 4.05
CA ASN A 370 -43.77 -19.48 4.27
C ASN A 370 -43.15 -20.02 5.56
N ILE A 371 -42.08 -19.42 6.06
CA ILE A 371 -41.42 -19.86 7.32
C ILE A 371 -42.06 -19.20 8.55
N GLY A 372 -42.60 -17.99 8.43
CA GLY A 372 -43.27 -17.28 9.53
C GLY A 372 -42.38 -17.13 10.76
N ASP A 373 -42.91 -17.51 11.93
CA ASP A 373 -42.22 -17.36 13.23
C ASP A 373 -40.98 -18.26 13.38
N LYS A 374 -40.83 -19.29 12.54
CA LYS A 374 -39.68 -20.21 12.58
C LYS A 374 -38.41 -19.65 11.93
N HIS A 375 -38.40 -18.40 11.48
CA HIS A 375 -37.25 -17.80 10.78
C HIS A 375 -35.97 -17.84 11.63
N GLN A 376 -36.10 -17.82 12.97
CA GLN A 376 -34.98 -17.93 13.91
C GLN A 376 -34.28 -19.31 13.88
N GLU A 377 -34.89 -20.32 13.27
CA GLU A 377 -34.29 -21.63 13.03
C GLU A 377 -33.41 -21.66 11.77
N PHE A 378 -33.33 -20.55 11.02
CA PHE A 378 -32.60 -20.44 9.78
C PHE A 378 -31.52 -19.35 9.86
N GLN A 379 -30.34 -19.64 9.32
CA GLN A 379 -29.34 -18.62 8.98
C GLN A 379 -29.22 -18.54 7.46
N ILE A 380 -29.24 -17.32 6.93
CA ILE A 380 -28.99 -17.07 5.51
C ILE A 380 -27.56 -16.56 5.35
N PHE A 381 -26.81 -17.12 4.41
CA PHE A 381 -25.53 -16.60 3.96
C PHE A 381 -25.60 -16.26 2.46
N ILE A 382 -24.97 -15.15 2.09
CA ILE A 382 -24.60 -14.86 0.71
C ILE A 382 -23.24 -15.50 0.43
N LEU A 383 -23.16 -16.33 -0.60
CA LEU A 383 -21.89 -16.90 -1.07
C LEU A 383 -21.25 -15.95 -2.06
N SER A 384 -20.37 -15.09 -1.55
CA SER A 384 -19.51 -14.22 -2.35
C SER A 384 -18.25 -14.98 -2.78
N PRO A 385 -17.83 -14.85 -4.03
CA PRO A 385 -16.62 -15.51 -4.51
C PRO A 385 -15.33 -14.81 -4.03
N ILE A 386 -15.42 -13.59 -3.49
CA ILE A 386 -14.27 -12.86 -2.95
C ILE A 386 -14.25 -12.76 -1.42
N PHE A 387 -15.41 -12.81 -0.76
CA PHE A 387 -15.53 -12.75 0.70
C PHE A 387 -15.94 -14.11 1.33
N GLY A 388 -16.19 -15.13 0.52
CA GLY A 388 -16.72 -16.41 1.00
C GLY A 388 -18.15 -16.25 1.49
N LEU A 389 -18.46 -16.74 2.69
CA LEU A 389 -19.80 -16.61 3.27
C LEU A 389 -19.96 -15.26 3.96
N ILE A 390 -21.03 -14.55 3.60
CA ILE A 390 -21.46 -13.30 4.21
C ILE A 390 -22.80 -13.54 4.91
N PRO A 391 -22.90 -13.37 6.25
CA PRO A 391 -24.18 -13.42 6.94
C PRO A 391 -25.14 -12.37 6.37
N GLU A 392 -26.42 -12.72 6.21
CA GLU A 392 -27.43 -11.82 5.65
C GLU A 392 -27.50 -10.47 6.37
N GLU A 393 -27.29 -10.49 7.68
CA GLU A 393 -27.32 -9.32 8.56
C GLU A 393 -26.18 -8.34 8.27
N LEU A 394 -25.14 -8.78 7.55
CA LEU A 394 -23.98 -7.98 7.16
C LEU A 394 -23.97 -7.63 5.66
N LYS A 395 -24.96 -8.05 4.87
CA LYS A 395 -24.94 -7.92 3.40
C LYS A 395 -24.80 -6.48 2.90
N GLU A 396 -25.19 -5.50 3.71
CA GLU A 396 -25.18 -4.07 3.37
C GLU A 396 -23.99 -3.31 3.99
N VAL A 397 -23.17 -4.00 4.79
CA VAL A 397 -22.03 -3.42 5.51
C VAL A 397 -20.81 -3.34 4.59
N TYR A 398 -20.05 -2.25 4.67
CA TYR A 398 -18.78 -2.13 3.94
C TYR A 398 -17.75 -3.15 4.42
N PRO A 399 -16.98 -3.79 3.52
CA PRO A 399 -16.98 -3.67 2.05
C PRO A 399 -17.89 -4.71 1.33
N LEU A 400 -18.73 -5.42 2.08
CA LEU A 400 -19.46 -6.61 1.60
C LEU A 400 -20.54 -6.30 0.56
N SER A 401 -21.19 -5.13 0.62
CA SER A 401 -22.06 -4.66 -0.46
C SER A 401 -21.38 -3.70 -1.44
N GLN A 402 -20.34 -2.99 -0.99
CA GLN A 402 -19.67 -1.95 -1.76
C GLN A 402 -18.37 -2.51 -2.33
N HIS A 403 -18.51 -3.51 -3.21
CA HIS A 403 -17.39 -4.07 -3.93
C HIS A 403 -17.75 -4.43 -5.36
N GLU A 404 -16.76 -4.38 -6.24
CA GLU A 404 -16.85 -4.87 -7.61
C GLU A 404 -15.74 -5.87 -7.88
N TYR A 405 -16.08 -6.83 -8.74
CA TYR A 405 -15.16 -7.81 -9.27
C TYR A 405 -15.60 -8.13 -10.69
N SER A 406 -14.69 -8.65 -11.49
CA SER A 406 -15.02 -9.22 -12.81
C SER A 406 -14.56 -10.68 -12.81
N PHE A 407 -15.49 -11.63 -12.78
CA PHE A 407 -15.14 -13.04 -12.98
C PHE A 407 -14.93 -13.30 -14.46
N SER A 408 -13.68 -13.21 -14.91
CA SER A 408 -13.24 -13.91 -16.11
C SER A 408 -12.68 -15.31 -15.79
N GLN A 409 -12.46 -15.60 -14.50
CA GLN A 409 -11.92 -16.87 -14.01
C GLN A 409 -13.08 -17.76 -13.56
N GLU A 410 -13.03 -19.04 -13.87
CA GLU A 410 -14.10 -19.98 -13.50
C GLU A 410 -14.10 -20.25 -11.97
N ILE A 411 -12.95 -20.21 -11.30
CA ILE A 411 -12.81 -20.65 -9.90
C ILE A 411 -12.28 -19.50 -9.01
N PRO A 412 -12.90 -19.21 -7.85
CA PRO A 412 -12.36 -18.24 -6.91
C PRO A 412 -11.08 -18.72 -6.21
N PRO A 413 -10.33 -17.82 -5.54
CA PRO A 413 -9.04 -18.17 -4.97
C PRO A 413 -9.10 -19.33 -3.95
N ASP A 414 -8.13 -20.26 -4.02
CA ASP A 414 -7.98 -21.38 -3.07
C ASP A 414 -8.15 -20.99 -1.60
N PRO A 415 -7.64 -19.84 -1.13
CA PRO A 415 -7.84 -19.43 0.26
C PRO A 415 -9.32 -19.18 0.63
N ILE A 416 -10.14 -18.60 -0.26
CA ILE A 416 -11.57 -18.40 -0.02
C ILE A 416 -12.28 -19.75 0.05
N MET A 417 -11.96 -20.60 -0.90
CA MET A 417 -12.45 -21.97 -0.95
C MET A 417 -12.12 -22.75 0.33
N ASN A 418 -10.88 -22.67 0.82
CA ASN A 418 -10.46 -23.28 2.08
C ASN A 418 -11.17 -22.69 3.30
N PHE A 419 -11.33 -21.36 3.34
CA PHE A 419 -12.06 -20.68 4.41
C PHE A 419 -13.51 -21.16 4.50
N VAL A 420 -14.24 -21.16 3.38
CA VAL A 420 -15.63 -21.61 3.33
C VAL A 420 -15.74 -23.05 3.83
N ASN A 421 -14.83 -23.92 3.38
CA ASN A 421 -14.79 -25.31 3.81
C ASN A 421 -14.57 -25.48 5.32
N GLN A 422 -13.64 -24.73 5.90
CA GLN A 422 -13.37 -24.80 7.35
C GLN A 422 -14.51 -24.20 8.17
N PHE A 423 -15.04 -23.07 7.74
CA PHE A 423 -16.15 -22.40 8.41
C PHE A 423 -17.40 -23.28 8.43
N ILE A 424 -17.76 -23.88 7.30
CA ILE A 424 -18.88 -24.82 7.21
C ILE A 424 -18.67 -26.05 8.12
N LYS A 425 -17.45 -26.61 8.17
CA LYS A 425 -17.14 -27.73 9.09
C LYS A 425 -17.43 -27.38 10.55
N ARG A 426 -17.13 -26.13 10.96
CA ARG A 426 -17.44 -25.64 12.31
C ARG A 426 -18.94 -25.57 12.57
N LEU A 427 -19.74 -25.22 11.56
CA LEU A 427 -21.20 -25.15 11.70
C LEU A 427 -21.88 -26.53 11.78
N ASN A 428 -21.25 -27.59 11.27
CA ASN A 428 -21.85 -28.93 11.16
C ASN A 428 -22.28 -29.58 12.49
N GLU A 429 -21.73 -29.13 13.63
CA GLU A 429 -22.13 -29.63 14.95
C GLU A 429 -23.57 -29.22 15.30
N GLN A 430 -24.00 -28.04 14.85
CA GLN A 430 -25.32 -27.48 15.15
C GLN A 430 -26.30 -27.61 13.98
N VAL A 431 -25.81 -27.55 12.74
CA VAL A 431 -26.65 -27.50 11.54
C VAL A 431 -27.10 -28.91 11.11
N GLN A 432 -28.41 -29.06 11.00
CA GLN A 432 -29.09 -30.27 10.55
C GLN A 432 -29.19 -30.33 9.02
N LYS A 433 -29.48 -29.18 8.39
CA LYS A 433 -29.77 -29.08 6.96
C LYS A 433 -29.09 -27.87 6.34
N TYR A 434 -28.45 -28.06 5.20
CA TYR A 434 -27.94 -27.00 4.33
C TYR A 434 -28.78 -26.95 3.06
N ILE A 435 -29.26 -25.77 2.70
CA ILE A 435 -30.10 -25.52 1.52
C ILE A 435 -29.33 -24.57 0.62
N PHE A 436 -28.87 -25.05 -0.53
CA PHE A 436 -28.21 -24.23 -1.53
C PHE A 436 -29.23 -23.80 -2.59
N ILE A 437 -29.37 -22.50 -2.80
CA ILE A 437 -30.28 -21.96 -3.82
C ILE A 437 -29.55 -21.93 -5.16
N ASP A 438 -30.04 -22.72 -6.11
CA ASP A 438 -29.46 -22.82 -7.45
C ASP A 438 -30.26 -22.00 -8.47
N PHE A 439 -29.53 -21.37 -9.38
CA PHE A 439 -30.02 -20.45 -10.41
C PHE A 439 -29.81 -20.96 -11.84
N GLU A 440 -29.44 -22.24 -12.04
CA GLU A 440 -29.11 -22.92 -13.32
C GLU A 440 -30.01 -22.64 -14.55
N GLN A 441 -31.13 -21.91 -14.43
CA GLN A 441 -32.07 -21.64 -15.52
C GLN A 441 -32.61 -20.20 -15.63
N ILE A 442 -31.99 -19.21 -14.99
CA ILE A 442 -32.43 -17.82 -15.15
C ILE A 442 -31.64 -17.14 -16.27
N LYS A 443 -32.25 -17.09 -17.47
CA LYS A 443 -31.85 -16.15 -18.52
C LYS A 443 -32.00 -14.73 -17.98
N LYS A 444 -30.94 -13.91 -18.00
CA LYS A 444 -31.09 -12.45 -17.93
C LYS A 444 -32.06 -12.01 -19.04
N GLN A 445 -32.81 -10.93 -18.84
CA GLN A 445 -33.56 -10.28 -19.92
C GLN A 445 -32.67 -9.91 -21.12
N ASP A 446 -31.34 -9.85 -20.92
CA ASP A 446 -30.33 -9.48 -21.93
C ASP A 446 -29.42 -10.64 -22.39
N GLY A 447 -29.73 -11.91 -22.09
CA GLY A 447 -29.06 -13.06 -22.72
C GLY A 447 -27.71 -13.51 -22.14
N GLU A 448 -27.19 -12.87 -21.10
CA GLU A 448 -26.03 -13.37 -20.34
C GLU A 448 -26.45 -14.40 -19.26
N PHE A 449 -25.65 -15.47 -19.11
CA PHE A 449 -25.90 -16.55 -18.15
C PHE A 449 -25.40 -16.17 -16.76
N PHE A 450 -26.27 -16.28 -15.75
CA PHE A 450 -25.80 -16.31 -14.36
C PHE A 450 -25.30 -17.72 -14.04
N SER A 451 -24.01 -17.85 -13.81
CA SER A 451 -23.40 -19.09 -13.36
C SER A 451 -22.24 -18.71 -12.44
N LEU A 452 -22.49 -18.66 -11.13
CA LEU A 452 -21.42 -19.05 -10.22
C LEU A 452 -20.99 -20.43 -10.69
N ASP A 453 -19.72 -20.56 -11.07
CA ASP A 453 -19.21 -21.78 -11.68
C ASP A 453 -19.67 -23.00 -10.89
N LYS A 454 -20.26 -23.96 -11.60
CA LYS A 454 -20.68 -25.24 -11.03
C LYS A 454 -19.53 -25.92 -10.27
N HIS A 455 -18.28 -25.68 -10.64
CA HIS A 455 -17.11 -26.15 -9.89
C HIS A 455 -16.95 -25.42 -8.56
N PHE A 456 -17.14 -24.11 -8.48
CA PHE A 456 -17.08 -23.39 -7.21
C PHE A 456 -18.20 -23.83 -6.27
N ILE A 457 -19.44 -23.95 -6.78
CA ILE A 457 -20.56 -24.48 -6.01
C ILE A 457 -20.25 -25.91 -5.55
N ARG A 458 -19.81 -26.79 -6.44
CA ARG A 458 -19.45 -28.17 -6.10
C ARG A 458 -18.31 -28.24 -5.08
N TYR A 459 -17.33 -27.34 -5.17
CA TYR A 459 -16.22 -27.27 -4.24
C TYR A 459 -16.68 -26.83 -2.85
N VAL A 460 -17.44 -25.74 -2.75
CA VAL A 460 -18.04 -25.25 -1.50
C VAL A 460 -18.90 -26.33 -0.83
N LEU A 461 -19.58 -27.15 -1.62
CA LEU A 461 -20.43 -28.24 -1.14
C LEU A 461 -19.65 -29.54 -0.83
N THR A 462 -18.38 -29.67 -1.23
CA THR A 462 -17.60 -30.91 -1.07
C THR A 462 -17.35 -31.32 0.40
N PRO A 463 -17.09 -30.42 1.37
CA PRO A 463 -16.85 -30.79 2.77
C PRO A 463 -18.12 -31.14 3.54
N LEU A 464 -19.28 -30.83 2.99
CA LEU A 464 -20.56 -31.11 3.62
C LEU A 464 -20.93 -32.58 3.48
N ASN A 465 -21.51 -33.16 4.53
CA ASN A 465 -22.06 -34.51 4.42
C ASN A 465 -23.21 -34.50 3.40
N LYS A 466 -23.08 -35.27 2.32
CA LYS A 466 -24.02 -35.29 1.20
C LYS A 466 -25.48 -35.52 1.63
N THR A 467 -25.71 -36.19 2.76
CA THR A 467 -27.07 -36.46 3.28
C THR A 467 -27.74 -35.26 3.94
N ARG A 468 -27.02 -34.15 4.17
CA ARG A 468 -27.54 -32.92 4.79
C ARG A 468 -27.67 -31.75 3.81
N ILE A 469 -27.27 -31.93 2.55
CA ILE A 469 -27.26 -30.87 1.54
C ILE A 469 -28.46 -31.04 0.62
N HIS A 470 -29.22 -29.97 0.44
CA HIS A 470 -30.30 -29.89 -0.53
C HIS A 470 -29.98 -28.78 -1.51
N ILE A 471 -29.82 -29.14 -2.79
CA ILE A 471 -29.71 -28.17 -3.87
C ILE A 471 -31.11 -27.93 -4.39
N VAL A 472 -31.59 -26.69 -4.27
CA VAL A 472 -32.97 -26.33 -4.58
C VAL A 472 -32.94 -25.27 -5.67
N ASN A 473 -33.56 -25.57 -6.82
CA ASN A 473 -33.71 -24.57 -7.87
C ASN A 473 -34.57 -23.41 -7.33
N PHE A 474 -34.18 -22.16 -7.62
CA PHE A 474 -34.89 -20.98 -7.16
C PHE A 474 -36.39 -21.02 -7.50
N LYS A 475 -36.77 -21.56 -8.67
CA LYS A 475 -38.17 -21.70 -9.10
C LYS A 475 -38.99 -22.62 -8.18
N ASP A 476 -38.34 -23.65 -7.65
CA ASP A 476 -38.97 -24.69 -6.83
C ASP A 476 -38.85 -24.40 -5.32
N PHE A 477 -38.15 -23.33 -4.95
CA PHE A 477 -37.87 -22.99 -3.54
C PHE A 477 -39.15 -22.87 -2.70
N LYS A 478 -40.21 -22.29 -3.25
CA LYS A 478 -41.51 -22.20 -2.56
C LYS A 478 -42.08 -23.59 -2.27
N GLU A 479 -42.07 -24.50 -3.25
CA GLU A 479 -42.62 -25.84 -3.08
C GLU A 479 -41.78 -26.65 -2.08
N TYR A 480 -40.46 -26.50 -2.15
CA TYR A 480 -39.52 -27.10 -1.22
C TYR A 480 -39.79 -26.70 0.24
N LEU A 481 -40.06 -25.41 0.51
CA LEU A 481 -40.41 -24.97 1.86
C LEU A 481 -41.75 -25.55 2.37
N LEU A 482 -42.69 -25.83 1.46
CA LEU A 482 -44.00 -26.40 1.79
C LEU A 482 -43.97 -27.93 1.94
N LYS A 483 -42.96 -28.61 1.37
CA LYS A 483 -42.75 -30.06 1.46
C LYS A 483 -41.31 -30.41 1.84
N PRO A 484 -40.90 -30.25 3.11
CA PRO A 484 -39.50 -30.42 3.49
C PRO A 484 -38.95 -31.86 3.44
N ASN A 485 -39.84 -32.87 3.30
CA ASN A 485 -39.62 -34.28 3.68
C ASN A 485 -39.87 -35.33 2.58
N GLU A 486 -40.01 -34.97 1.30
CA GLU A 486 -39.99 -35.98 0.22
C GLU A 486 -38.53 -36.09 -0.27
N GLU A 487 -37.88 -37.20 0.13
CA GLU A 487 -36.44 -37.52 -0.02
C GLU A 487 -35.90 -37.43 -1.46
#